data_AF-A0A834VZA0-F1
#
_entry.id   AF-A0A834VZA0-F1
#
_cell.length_a   1.000
_cell.length_b   1.000
_cell.length_c   1.000
_cell.angle_alpha   90.00
_cell.angle_beta   90.00
_cell.angle_gamma   90.00
#
_symmetry.space_group_name_H-M   'P 1'
#
loop_
_entity.id
_entity.type
_entity.pdbx_description
1 polymer ?
#
loop_
_entity_poly.entity_id
_entity_poly.type
_entity_poly.pdbx_seq_one_letter_code
_entity_poly.pdbx_strand_id
1 'polypeptide(L)'
;MAKRKLNEHDVPEETSGDESQSEVSSSPRPAQSTMTATATPTTLTSKKASREAANNKPVPVSFAELHLEPRLLRAIRDLKWASPTDIQSKAIPLALEGRDILARSGTGTGKTAAYLLPILHKTLQRKQTSLILAPTRELCLQIATVAKSLSQHCGQEIRVRNIAGKESEVVTKAALADKPEVVVATPARAWANINSSNLAISDLGTLVVDEGDLINGYGFSEDMENIAREMPAGVQKIVLSATLSTDVESLGSLLCTNPVVLKLADLDKDSNKVKQYVLKVGEDEKFLLIYAMFKLQLIKGKTIVFVGDVDRSYRVKLFLEQFGIKSCVLNSELPLASRTHIVECFNRNEYNILIASDETDVVGRTARAGKSGTAISFIIPKDQYRKHKPTTFAGCEHDEEVLKKVEKHQQEGQKLENYNFDMKRLEPFRYRFSDALRSVTRIAIREARIKEIHMELAKSQKLSRYFEENPEALAHLRHDQTLNHPARIQPHLKHVPDYLLPGGKKPEDVGFVGLNIPKPNRRTYVKGRGRKVVRRNGKVDPLKTFNARGKGKK
;
A
#
# COMPACT_ATOMS: atom_id res chain seq x y z
N MET A 1 -3.94 -54.03 6.53
CA MET A 1 -4.78 -55.24 6.70
C MET A 1 -6.24 -54.87 6.47
N ALA A 2 -6.98 -55.73 5.74
CA ALA A 2 -8.43 -55.75 5.46
C ALA A 2 -9.03 -54.49 4.77
N LYS A 3 -9.19 -54.40 3.44
CA LYS A 3 -10.07 -55.11 2.49
C LYS A 3 -11.56 -55.14 2.91
N ARG A 4 -12.39 -54.33 2.24
CA ARG A 4 -13.84 -54.54 2.14
C ARG A 4 -14.20 -54.78 0.67
N LYS A 5 -14.85 -55.92 0.41
CA LYS A 5 -15.35 -56.40 -0.89
C LYS A 5 -16.65 -55.69 -1.26
N LEU A 6 -16.84 -55.42 -2.55
CA LEU A 6 -18.13 -55.20 -3.20
C LEU A 6 -18.26 -56.26 -4.29
N ASN A 7 -19.41 -56.94 -4.34
CA ASN A 7 -19.77 -57.98 -5.30
C ASN A 7 -20.89 -57.50 -6.23
N GLU A 8 -20.82 -58.00 -7.47
CA GLU A 8 -21.88 -58.49 -8.37
C GLU A 8 -23.25 -57.79 -8.30
N HIS A 9 -23.42 -56.74 -9.10
CA HIS A 9 -24.56 -56.54 -10.02
C HIS A 9 -24.74 -55.06 -10.37
N ASP A 10 -23.84 -54.45 -11.15
CA ASP A 10 -24.18 -53.25 -11.93
C ASP A 10 -23.30 -53.19 -13.18
N VAL A 11 -23.91 -53.56 -14.31
CA VAL A 11 -23.39 -53.52 -15.69
C VAL A 11 -24.29 -52.54 -16.47
N PRO A 12 -23.76 -51.76 -17.42
CA PRO A 12 -24.13 -51.96 -18.84
C PRO A 12 -22.89 -51.81 -19.77
N GLU A 13 -22.53 -52.86 -20.50
CA GLU A 13 -22.84 -53.12 -21.92
C GLU A 13 -22.07 -52.25 -22.95
N GLU A 14 -21.12 -52.91 -23.62
CA GLU A 14 -20.48 -52.52 -24.88
C GLU A 14 -21.26 -53.07 -26.08
N THR A 15 -21.07 -52.47 -27.26
CA THR A 15 -20.82 -53.09 -28.60
C THR A 15 -21.03 -51.99 -29.67
N SER A 16 -20.35 -51.89 -30.81
CA SER A 16 -19.31 -52.65 -31.53
C SER A 16 -18.82 -51.72 -32.68
N GLY A 17 -17.52 -51.70 -33.05
CA GLY A 17 -16.93 -52.35 -34.25
C GLY A 17 -17.21 -51.58 -35.57
N ASP A 18 -16.32 -51.39 -36.55
CA ASP A 18 -14.96 -51.86 -36.81
C ASP A 18 -14.37 -51.13 -38.06
N GLU A 19 -13.05 -51.24 -38.26
CA GLU A 19 -12.23 -51.21 -39.51
C GLU A 19 -12.12 -49.92 -40.38
N SER A 20 -10.96 -49.26 -40.54
CA SER A 20 -9.63 -49.57 -41.16
C SER A 20 -9.46 -48.97 -42.59
N GLN A 21 -8.67 -47.89 -42.69
CA GLN A 21 -7.42 -47.69 -43.46
C GLN A 21 -7.42 -47.84 -45.00
N SER A 22 -7.02 -46.76 -45.70
CA SER A 22 -5.89 -46.77 -46.65
C SER A 22 -5.59 -45.37 -47.23
N GLU A 23 -4.30 -45.13 -47.47
CA GLU A 23 -3.64 -43.92 -47.95
C GLU A 23 -3.85 -43.66 -49.46
N VAL A 24 -3.48 -42.45 -49.95
CA VAL A 24 -2.42 -42.21 -50.97
C VAL A 24 -2.52 -40.79 -51.59
N SER A 25 -1.51 -39.97 -51.26
CA SER A 25 -0.71 -39.00 -52.04
C SER A 25 -1.27 -37.93 -53.02
N SER A 26 -0.68 -36.74 -52.87
CA SER A 26 0.03 -35.91 -53.88
C SER A 26 -0.60 -34.59 -54.40
N SER A 27 0.18 -33.53 -54.18
CA SER A 27 0.12 -32.12 -54.67
C SER A 27 0.43 -32.00 -56.19
N PRO A 28 0.66 -30.81 -56.83
CA PRO A 28 0.49 -29.37 -56.45
C PRO A 28 -0.01 -28.38 -57.57
N ARG A 29 -0.51 -27.18 -57.17
CA ARG A 29 -0.37 -25.79 -57.76
C ARG A 29 -0.73 -25.49 -59.26
N PRO A 30 -0.74 -24.21 -59.74
CA PRO A 30 -1.13 -22.88 -59.16
C PRO A 30 -1.93 -21.99 -60.18
N ALA A 31 -1.96 -20.65 -59.94
CA ALA A 31 -2.32 -19.52 -60.84
C ALA A 31 -3.79 -19.07 -60.82
N GLN A 32 -4.18 -17.82 -61.11
CA GLN A 32 -3.70 -16.44 -60.94
C GLN A 32 -4.84 -15.57 -61.53
N SER A 33 -4.95 -14.30 -61.13
CA SER A 33 -5.65 -13.21 -61.85
C SER A 33 -7.20 -13.35 -61.94
N THR A 34 -8.04 -12.32 -61.94
CA THR A 34 -7.94 -10.96 -62.48
C THR A 34 -8.93 -10.02 -61.77
N MET A 35 -8.57 -8.74 -61.83
CA MET A 35 -9.37 -7.55 -61.52
C MET A 35 -10.64 -7.47 -62.38
N THR A 36 -11.70 -6.83 -61.87
CA THR A 36 -12.36 -5.67 -62.53
C THR A 36 -13.44 -5.06 -61.64
N ALA A 37 -13.43 -3.73 -61.59
CA ALA A 37 -14.40 -2.84 -60.99
C ALA A 37 -15.66 -2.70 -61.86
N THR A 38 -16.84 -2.42 -61.29
CA THR A 38 -17.65 -1.20 -61.54
C THR A 38 -19.03 -1.22 -60.86
N ALA A 39 -19.32 -0.12 -60.16
CA ALA A 39 -20.60 0.63 -59.98
C ALA A 39 -21.98 -0.08 -59.81
N THR A 40 -22.53 0.08 -58.60
CA THR A 40 -23.89 0.51 -58.13
C THR A 40 -25.06 0.73 -59.13
N PRO A 41 -26.37 0.71 -58.73
CA PRO A 41 -26.95 0.95 -57.37
C PRO A 41 -28.21 0.13 -56.94
N THR A 42 -28.63 0.36 -55.67
CA THR A 42 -30.00 0.19 -55.07
C THR A 42 -30.50 -1.26 -54.84
N THR A 43 -31.06 -1.72 -53.71
CA THR A 43 -31.83 -1.09 -52.60
C THR A 43 -31.96 -2.11 -51.44
N LEU A 44 -32.08 -1.64 -50.19
CA LEU A 44 -32.71 -2.26 -48.99
C LEU A 44 -32.28 -3.70 -48.61
N THR A 45 -31.61 -3.92 -47.46
CA THR A 45 -32.33 -4.21 -46.21
C THR A 45 -31.39 -4.17 -44.98
N SER A 46 -32.00 -3.79 -43.86
CA SER A 46 -31.48 -3.61 -42.52
C SER A 46 -30.93 -4.88 -41.82
N LYS A 47 -29.84 -4.75 -41.04
CA LYS A 47 -29.81 -5.04 -39.59
C LYS A 47 -28.43 -4.82 -38.94
N LYS A 48 -28.44 -3.92 -37.94
CA LYS A 48 -27.63 -3.84 -36.69
C LYS A 48 -26.11 -4.11 -36.76
N ALA A 49 -25.37 -3.01 -36.90
CA ALA A 49 -24.06 -2.84 -36.29
C ALA A 49 -24.20 -1.94 -35.04
N SER A 50 -23.88 -2.46 -33.85
CA SER A 50 -23.65 -1.64 -32.65
C SER A 50 -22.20 -1.14 -32.69
N ARG A 51 -22.09 0.16 -32.95
CA ARG A 51 -20.89 0.96 -33.18
C ARG A 51 -19.89 0.91 -32.01
N GLU A 52 -18.72 0.33 -32.26
CA GLU A 52 -17.47 0.92 -31.77
C GLU A 52 -17.25 2.24 -32.53
N ALA A 53 -17.28 3.36 -31.81
CA ALA A 53 -16.85 4.64 -32.33
C ALA A 53 -15.61 5.07 -31.55
N ALA A 54 -14.46 4.72 -32.11
CA ALA A 54 -13.23 5.44 -31.90
C ALA A 54 -13.44 6.89 -32.37
N ASN A 55 -13.20 7.87 -31.49
CA ASN A 55 -12.76 9.18 -31.94
C ASN A 55 -11.68 9.71 -31.02
N ASN A 56 -10.47 9.70 -31.54
CA ASN A 56 -9.23 10.08 -30.91
C ASN A 56 -8.92 11.53 -31.31
N LYS A 57 -9.13 12.49 -30.42
CA LYS A 57 -8.48 13.81 -30.48
C LYS A 57 -7.60 13.95 -29.23
N PRO A 58 -6.29 14.19 -29.34
CA PRO A 58 -5.47 14.48 -28.19
C PRO A 58 -5.67 15.96 -27.83
N VAL A 59 -6.48 16.24 -26.81
CA VAL A 59 -6.61 17.61 -26.28
C VAL A 59 -5.73 17.70 -25.04
N PRO A 60 -4.67 18.53 -25.03
CA PRO A 60 -4.09 18.99 -23.78
C PRO A 60 -5.06 20.00 -23.16
N VAL A 61 -6.03 19.51 -22.38
CA VAL A 61 -7.05 20.34 -21.74
C VAL A 61 -6.35 21.18 -20.67
N SER A 62 -6.30 22.50 -20.82
CA SER A 62 -5.83 23.36 -19.72
C SER A 62 -6.91 23.44 -18.62
N PHE A 63 -6.54 23.76 -17.36
CA PHE A 63 -7.56 23.96 -16.31
C PHE A 63 -8.56 25.08 -16.66
N ALA A 64 -8.17 26.04 -17.51
CA ALA A 64 -9.03 27.12 -17.95
C ALA A 64 -10.17 26.64 -18.86
N GLU A 65 -9.95 25.57 -19.63
CA GLU A 65 -10.96 24.97 -20.52
C GLU A 65 -12.01 24.15 -19.77
N LEU A 66 -11.79 23.86 -18.48
CA LEU A 66 -12.76 23.15 -17.64
C LEU A 66 -13.89 24.05 -17.13
N HIS A 67 -13.88 25.34 -17.50
CA HIS A 67 -14.90 26.33 -17.12
C HIS A 67 -15.21 26.37 -15.61
N LEU A 68 -14.18 26.14 -14.80
CA LEU A 68 -14.26 26.19 -13.34
C LEU A 68 -14.40 27.62 -12.84
N GLU A 69 -14.79 27.75 -11.58
CA GLU A 69 -14.97 29.04 -10.95
C GLU A 69 -13.60 29.78 -10.83
N PRO A 70 -13.51 31.10 -11.10
CA PRO A 70 -12.23 31.80 -11.19
C PRO A 70 -11.37 31.80 -9.91
N ARG A 71 -11.98 31.78 -8.72
CA ARG A 71 -11.26 31.69 -7.42
C ARG A 71 -10.62 30.31 -7.25
N LEU A 72 -11.26 29.24 -7.73
CA LEU A 72 -10.66 27.89 -7.78
C LEU A 72 -9.46 27.85 -8.74
N LEU A 73 -9.56 28.49 -9.92
CA LEU A 73 -8.43 28.59 -10.85
C LEU A 73 -7.24 29.36 -10.25
N ARG A 74 -7.50 30.37 -9.41
CA ARG A 74 -6.45 31.05 -8.65
C ARG A 74 -5.78 30.11 -7.65
N ALA A 75 -6.54 29.30 -6.92
CA ALA A 75 -5.98 28.34 -5.97
C ALA A 75 -5.11 27.27 -6.66
N ILE A 76 -5.55 26.75 -7.81
CA ILE A 76 -4.79 25.80 -8.64
C ILE A 76 -3.42 26.38 -9.04
N ARG A 77 -3.39 27.67 -9.39
CA ARG A 77 -2.15 28.39 -9.75
C ARG A 77 -1.19 28.51 -8.56
N ASP A 78 -1.70 28.82 -7.37
CA ASP A 78 -0.90 28.92 -6.15
C ASP A 78 -0.34 27.56 -5.71
N LEU A 79 -1.11 26.49 -5.95
CA LEU A 79 -0.68 25.09 -5.80
C LEU A 79 0.31 24.64 -6.90
N LYS A 80 0.58 25.49 -7.89
CA LYS A 80 1.51 25.25 -9.00
C LYS A 80 1.15 24.02 -9.84
N TRP A 81 -0.13 23.74 -10.01
CA TRP A 81 -0.59 22.67 -10.90
C TRP A 81 -0.59 23.16 -12.34
N ALA A 82 0.32 22.64 -13.16
CA ALA A 82 0.53 23.10 -14.53
C ALA A 82 -0.60 22.67 -15.50
N SER A 83 -1.01 21.40 -15.42
CA SER A 83 -2.05 20.82 -16.28
C SER A 83 -2.86 19.78 -15.52
N PRO A 84 -4.14 19.58 -15.87
CA PRO A 84 -4.95 18.53 -15.27
C PRO A 84 -4.39 17.14 -15.64
N THR A 85 -4.50 16.20 -14.70
CA THR A 85 -4.16 14.80 -14.94
C THR A 85 -5.22 14.11 -15.80
N ASP A 86 -4.91 12.92 -16.35
CA ASP A 86 -5.85 12.17 -17.19
C ASP A 86 -7.19 11.85 -16.50
N ILE A 87 -7.17 11.64 -15.18
CA ILE A 87 -8.40 11.46 -14.40
C ILE A 87 -9.16 12.76 -14.23
N GLN A 88 -8.45 13.87 -14.00
CA GLN A 88 -9.08 15.18 -13.84
C GLN A 88 -9.73 15.65 -15.15
N SER A 89 -9.05 15.51 -16.28
CA SER A 89 -9.57 15.96 -17.58
C SER A 89 -10.83 15.20 -18.01
N LYS A 90 -10.96 13.91 -17.66
CA LYS A 90 -12.15 13.10 -17.98
C LYS A 90 -13.24 13.17 -16.92
N ALA A 91 -12.89 13.15 -15.63
CA ALA A 91 -13.87 13.08 -14.56
C ALA A 91 -14.50 14.43 -14.23
N ILE A 92 -13.76 15.55 -14.32
CA ILE A 92 -14.28 16.87 -13.94
C ILE A 92 -15.49 17.28 -14.80
N PRO A 93 -15.46 17.19 -16.14
CA PRO A 93 -16.63 17.55 -16.97
C PRO A 93 -17.86 16.71 -16.64
N LEU A 94 -17.70 15.38 -16.53
CA LEU A 94 -18.78 14.45 -16.18
C LEU A 94 -19.34 14.74 -14.78
N ALA A 95 -18.47 15.10 -13.85
CA ALA A 95 -18.87 15.43 -12.49
C ALA A 95 -19.66 16.76 -12.47
N LEU A 96 -19.24 17.77 -13.25
CA LEU A 96 -19.97 19.04 -13.40
C LEU A 96 -21.37 18.84 -13.98
N GLU A 97 -21.52 17.93 -14.95
CA GLU A 97 -22.82 17.53 -15.52
C GLU A 97 -23.77 16.84 -14.53
N GLY A 98 -23.26 16.40 -13.36
CA GLY A 98 -24.06 15.72 -12.35
C GLY A 98 -24.22 14.22 -12.58
N ARG A 99 -23.40 13.62 -13.46
CA ARG A 99 -23.40 12.17 -13.69
C ARG A 99 -22.78 11.43 -12.51
N ASP A 100 -23.32 10.27 -12.18
CA ASP A 100 -22.65 9.33 -11.28
C ASP A 100 -21.41 8.76 -11.97
N ILE A 101 -20.33 8.58 -11.20
CA ILE A 101 -19.02 8.18 -11.74
C ILE A 101 -18.49 7.01 -10.93
N LEU A 102 -18.07 5.95 -11.62
CA LEU A 102 -17.25 4.88 -11.07
C LEU A 102 -15.88 4.92 -11.76
N ALA A 103 -14.87 5.42 -11.07
CA ALA A 103 -13.55 5.63 -11.66
C ALA A 103 -12.52 4.66 -11.09
N ARG A 104 -11.84 3.93 -11.99
CA ARG A 104 -10.62 3.19 -11.68
C ARG A 104 -9.40 4.04 -12.01
N SER A 105 -8.59 4.34 -11.01
CA SER A 105 -7.31 5.04 -11.18
C SER A 105 -6.35 4.75 -10.04
N GLY A 106 -5.06 4.60 -10.35
CA GLY A 106 -4.00 4.35 -9.37
C GLY A 106 -3.86 5.44 -8.30
N THR A 107 -3.02 5.19 -7.30
CA THR A 107 -2.67 6.19 -6.29
C THR A 107 -1.78 7.29 -6.91
N GLY A 108 -1.86 8.52 -6.40
CA GLY A 108 -1.02 9.62 -6.89
C GLY A 108 -1.42 10.23 -8.25
N THR A 109 -2.50 9.77 -8.90
CA THR A 109 -2.96 10.28 -10.19
C THR A 109 -3.76 11.59 -10.10
N GLY A 110 -3.91 12.16 -8.91
CA GLY A 110 -4.66 13.39 -8.69
C GLY A 110 -6.18 13.20 -8.54
N LYS A 111 -6.62 11.99 -8.15
CA LYS A 111 -8.03 11.62 -7.87
C LYS A 111 -8.76 12.62 -6.99
N THR A 112 -8.12 13.04 -5.91
CA THR A 112 -8.69 13.98 -4.92
C THR A 112 -9.17 15.27 -5.56
N ALA A 113 -8.37 15.89 -6.43
CA ALA A 113 -8.78 17.10 -7.12
C ALA A 113 -9.87 16.86 -8.18
N ALA A 114 -9.93 15.65 -8.75
CA ALA A 114 -10.90 15.30 -9.79
C ALA A 114 -12.35 15.35 -9.30
N TYR A 115 -12.60 15.02 -8.03
CA TYR A 115 -13.92 15.19 -7.41
C TYR A 115 -14.05 16.48 -6.59
N LEU A 116 -12.98 17.00 -5.97
CA LEU A 116 -13.08 18.23 -5.18
C LEU A 116 -13.37 19.45 -6.02
N LEU A 117 -12.73 19.62 -7.18
CA LEU A 117 -12.95 20.78 -8.05
C LEU A 117 -14.42 20.93 -8.48
N PRO A 118 -15.09 19.89 -9.02
CA PRO A 118 -16.50 20.00 -9.38
C PRO A 118 -17.41 20.18 -8.15
N ILE A 119 -17.10 19.57 -7.01
CA ILE A 119 -17.84 19.78 -5.75
C ILE A 119 -17.80 21.25 -5.34
N LEU A 120 -16.59 21.81 -5.23
CA LEU A 120 -16.41 23.20 -4.81
C LEU A 120 -17.06 24.17 -5.80
N HIS A 121 -16.94 23.91 -7.11
CA HIS A 121 -17.58 24.72 -8.14
C HIS A 121 -19.11 24.74 -7.98
N LYS A 122 -19.74 23.57 -7.81
CA LYS A 122 -21.20 23.50 -7.63
C LYS A 122 -21.65 24.13 -6.32
N THR A 123 -20.91 23.93 -5.23
CA THR A 123 -21.20 24.55 -3.93
C THR A 123 -21.20 26.09 -4.00
N LEU A 124 -20.30 26.68 -4.81
CA LEU A 124 -20.27 28.13 -5.02
C LEU A 124 -21.43 28.66 -5.87
N GLN A 125 -21.99 27.85 -6.76
CA GLN A 125 -23.16 28.22 -7.57
C GLN A 125 -24.48 28.01 -6.83
N ARG A 126 -24.58 26.90 -6.11
CA ARG A 126 -25.75 26.50 -5.34
C ARG A 126 -25.27 25.99 -3.99
N LYS A 127 -25.73 26.61 -2.91
CA LYS A 127 -25.42 26.13 -1.55
C LYS A 127 -25.95 24.71 -1.38
N GLN A 128 -25.02 23.77 -1.30
CA GLN A 128 -25.27 22.34 -1.11
C GLN A 128 -24.14 21.75 -0.28
N THR A 129 -24.48 20.70 0.48
CA THR A 129 -23.51 19.96 1.27
C THR A 129 -22.93 18.81 0.44
N SER A 130 -21.65 18.50 0.63
CA SER A 130 -21.00 17.34 0.04
C SER A 130 -20.34 16.48 1.13
N LEU A 131 -20.53 15.17 1.05
CA LEU A 131 -19.98 14.19 1.98
C LEU A 131 -18.91 13.37 1.26
N ILE A 132 -17.70 13.36 1.80
CA ILE A 132 -16.58 12.60 1.26
C ILE A 132 -16.19 11.53 2.28
N LEU A 133 -16.32 10.27 1.87
CA LEU A 133 -15.98 9.09 2.65
C LEU A 133 -14.61 8.57 2.22
N ALA A 134 -13.74 8.33 3.20
CA ALA A 134 -12.45 7.69 2.98
C ALA A 134 -12.18 6.63 4.06
N PRO A 135 -11.40 5.58 3.76
CA PRO A 135 -11.21 4.43 4.66
C PRO A 135 -10.45 4.76 5.96
N THR A 136 -9.54 5.73 5.94
CA THR A 136 -8.67 6.02 7.10
C THR A 136 -8.72 7.49 7.51
N ARG A 137 -8.44 7.74 8.79
CA ARG A 137 -8.45 9.09 9.38
C ARG A 137 -7.37 9.97 8.77
N GLU A 138 -6.22 9.38 8.46
CA GLU A 138 -5.11 10.01 7.78
C GLU A 138 -5.51 10.46 6.36
N LEU A 139 -6.19 9.60 5.61
CA LEU A 139 -6.66 9.94 4.27
C LEU A 139 -7.73 11.03 4.32
N CYS A 140 -8.67 10.98 5.27
CA CYS A 140 -9.62 12.07 5.52
C CYS A 140 -8.90 13.40 5.79
N LEU A 141 -7.84 13.39 6.59
CA LEU A 141 -7.04 14.59 6.87
C LEU A 141 -6.33 15.13 5.62
N GLN A 142 -5.78 14.25 4.79
CA GLN A 142 -5.16 14.62 3.51
C GLN A 142 -6.18 15.28 2.58
N ILE A 143 -7.35 14.65 2.40
CA ILE A 143 -8.44 15.19 1.57
C ILE A 143 -8.90 16.55 2.08
N ALA A 144 -9.13 16.69 3.39
CA ALA A 144 -9.55 17.95 3.99
C ALA A 144 -8.50 19.07 3.81
N THR A 145 -7.20 18.73 3.86
CA THR A 145 -6.11 19.68 3.62
C THR A 145 -6.09 20.17 2.17
N VAL A 146 -6.29 19.25 1.21
CA VAL A 146 -6.39 19.61 -0.22
C VAL A 146 -7.63 20.45 -0.47
N ALA A 147 -8.78 20.08 0.09
CA ALA A 147 -10.03 20.84 -0.04
C ALA A 147 -9.88 22.28 0.47
N LYS A 148 -9.29 22.47 1.66
CA LYS A 148 -9.01 23.82 2.22
C LYS A 148 -8.05 24.62 1.34
N SER A 149 -7.04 23.96 0.76
CA SER A 149 -6.07 24.63 -0.12
C SER A 149 -6.73 25.08 -1.43
N LEU A 150 -7.62 24.26 -1.98
CA LEU A 150 -8.41 24.60 -3.17
C LEU A 150 -9.45 25.70 -2.91
N SER A 151 -10.04 25.72 -1.71
CA SER A 151 -11.06 26.71 -1.33
C SER A 151 -10.48 27.97 -0.66
N GLN A 152 -9.16 28.16 -0.63
CA GLN A 152 -8.53 29.26 0.14
C GLN A 152 -8.98 30.66 -0.31
N HIS A 153 -9.36 30.82 -1.58
CA HIS A 153 -9.84 32.08 -2.15
C HIS A 153 -11.37 32.22 -2.11
N CYS A 154 -12.09 31.23 -1.60
CA CYS A 154 -13.55 31.18 -1.56
C CYS A 154 -14.16 31.83 -0.28
N GLY A 155 -13.32 32.38 0.60
CA GLY A 155 -13.78 33.07 1.81
C GLY A 155 -14.57 32.15 2.76
N GLN A 156 -15.65 32.67 3.33
CA GLN A 156 -16.52 31.91 4.25
C GLN A 156 -17.63 31.10 3.54
N GLU A 157 -17.71 31.17 2.20
CA GLU A 157 -18.70 30.43 1.41
C GLU A 157 -18.48 28.92 1.44
N ILE A 158 -17.25 28.47 1.71
CA ILE A 158 -16.90 27.05 1.79
C ILE A 158 -16.24 26.75 3.13
N ARG A 159 -16.96 26.03 3.99
CA ARG A 159 -16.44 25.49 5.25
C ARG A 159 -16.18 23.99 5.09
N VAL A 160 -14.92 23.61 5.22
CA VAL A 160 -14.48 22.20 5.18
C VAL A 160 -14.31 21.67 6.60
N ARG A 161 -15.05 20.61 6.96
CA ARG A 161 -14.96 19.93 8.26
C ARG A 161 -14.55 18.47 8.09
N ASN A 162 -13.56 18.04 8.89
CA ASN A 162 -13.13 16.64 8.97
C ASN A 162 -13.60 16.05 10.30
N ILE A 163 -14.53 15.10 10.27
CA ILE A 163 -15.10 14.46 11.47
C ILE A 163 -14.53 13.05 11.74
N ALA A 164 -13.53 12.63 10.96
CA ALA A 164 -12.80 11.39 11.20
C ALA A 164 -11.86 11.48 12.42
N GLY A 165 -11.72 12.65 13.04
CA GLY A 165 -10.90 12.88 14.24
C GLY A 165 -11.34 12.12 15.49
N LYS A 166 -10.54 12.18 16.56
CA LYS A 166 -10.87 11.68 17.92
C LYS A 166 -11.62 12.75 18.73
N GLU A 167 -12.27 13.67 18.04
CA GLU A 167 -13.00 14.76 18.67
C GLU A 167 -14.21 14.20 19.42
N SER A 168 -14.55 14.81 20.55
CA SER A 168 -15.74 14.43 21.30
C SER A 168 -17.00 14.65 20.46
N GLU A 169 -18.05 13.91 20.77
CA GLU A 169 -19.34 14.06 20.08
C GLU A 169 -19.89 15.48 20.22
N VAL A 170 -19.66 16.13 21.37
CA VAL A 170 -20.06 17.53 21.62
C VAL A 170 -19.36 18.49 20.65
N VAL A 171 -18.05 18.35 20.45
CA VAL A 171 -17.28 19.19 19.52
C VAL A 171 -17.70 18.92 18.07
N THR A 172 -17.88 17.65 17.72
CA THR A 172 -18.33 17.24 16.38
C THR A 172 -19.71 17.82 16.07
N LYS A 173 -20.64 17.72 17.02
CA LYS A 173 -22.00 18.26 16.90
C LYS A 173 -22.00 19.78 16.73
N ALA A 174 -21.21 20.50 17.54
CA ALA A 174 -21.07 21.94 17.40
C ALA A 174 -20.51 22.34 16.02
N ALA A 175 -19.49 21.63 15.53
CA ALA A 175 -18.88 21.90 14.23
C ALA A 175 -19.82 21.58 13.04
N LEU A 176 -20.73 20.62 13.20
CA LEU A 176 -21.75 20.26 12.20
C LEU A 176 -22.97 21.20 12.25
N ALA A 177 -23.27 21.79 13.40
CA ALA A 177 -24.35 22.77 13.56
C ALA A 177 -24.13 24.02 12.68
N ASP A 178 -22.87 24.38 12.39
CA ASP A 178 -22.48 25.43 11.46
C ASP A 178 -22.79 25.12 9.97
N LYS A 179 -23.40 23.95 9.70
CA LYS A 179 -23.75 23.43 8.36
C LYS A 179 -22.60 23.59 7.36
N PRO A 180 -21.47 22.89 7.56
CA PRO A 180 -20.34 22.99 6.64
C PRO A 180 -20.70 22.44 5.26
N GLU A 181 -20.26 23.10 4.20
CA GLU A 181 -20.55 22.71 2.83
C GLU A 181 -19.77 21.46 2.39
N VAL A 182 -18.62 21.17 3.00
CA VAL A 182 -17.83 19.96 2.72
C VAL A 182 -17.51 19.24 4.02
N VAL A 183 -18.00 18.01 4.14
CA VAL A 183 -17.73 17.11 5.27
C VAL A 183 -16.90 15.93 4.81
N VAL A 184 -15.78 15.68 5.49
CA VAL A 184 -14.89 14.53 5.24
C VAL A 184 -14.93 13.61 6.45
N ALA A 185 -15.15 12.31 6.22
CA ALA A 185 -15.35 11.34 7.29
C ALA A 185 -14.90 9.93 6.89
N THR A 186 -14.72 9.06 7.89
CA THR A 186 -14.78 7.60 7.65
C THR A 186 -16.24 7.15 7.61
N PRO A 187 -16.58 6.05 6.91
CA PRO A 187 -17.96 5.55 6.84
C PRO A 187 -18.64 5.40 8.22
N ALA A 188 -17.98 4.75 9.18
CA ALA A 188 -18.51 4.59 10.53
C ALA A 188 -18.81 5.94 11.23
N ARG A 189 -17.93 6.95 11.07
CA ARG A 189 -18.15 8.28 11.67
C ARG A 189 -19.25 9.05 10.96
N ALA A 190 -19.36 8.93 9.64
CA ALA A 190 -20.45 9.51 8.88
C ALA A 190 -21.79 8.91 9.31
N TRP A 191 -21.89 7.58 9.31
CA TRP A 191 -23.10 6.87 9.72
C TRP A 191 -23.53 7.22 11.13
N ALA A 192 -22.62 7.20 12.11
CA ALA A 192 -22.93 7.58 13.49
C ALA A 192 -23.53 8.99 13.62
N ASN A 193 -23.04 9.96 12.83
CA ASN A 193 -23.54 11.34 12.85
C ASN A 193 -24.84 11.52 12.04
N ILE A 194 -25.07 10.72 11.00
CA ILE A 194 -26.33 10.68 10.24
C ILE A 194 -27.43 10.08 11.11
N ASN A 195 -27.17 8.90 11.71
CA ASN A 195 -28.11 8.17 12.55
C ASN A 195 -28.50 8.94 13.82
N SER A 196 -27.61 9.81 14.34
CA SER A 196 -27.91 10.71 15.47
C SER A 196 -28.45 12.07 15.05
N SER A 197 -28.77 12.27 13.76
CA SER A 197 -29.25 13.54 13.19
C SER A 197 -28.35 14.74 13.42
N ASN A 198 -27.06 14.52 13.70
CA ASN A 198 -26.06 15.58 13.85
C ASN A 198 -25.56 16.06 12.48
N LEU A 199 -25.48 15.16 11.49
CA LEU A 199 -25.16 15.50 10.10
C LEU A 199 -26.45 15.53 9.27
N ALA A 200 -26.92 16.73 8.93
CA ALA A 200 -28.07 16.89 8.05
C ALA A 200 -27.70 16.52 6.61
N ILE A 201 -28.41 15.53 6.05
CA ILE A 201 -28.22 15.07 4.67
C ILE A 201 -29.30 15.55 3.71
N SER A 202 -30.30 16.31 4.19
CA SER A 202 -31.41 16.82 3.36
C SER A 202 -30.95 17.67 2.17
N ASP A 203 -29.89 18.46 2.37
CA ASP A 203 -29.32 19.37 1.36
C ASP A 203 -28.06 18.77 0.71
N LEU A 204 -27.86 17.45 0.79
CA LEU A 204 -26.69 16.79 0.22
C LEU A 204 -26.79 16.79 -1.30
N GLY A 205 -25.81 17.39 -1.97
CA GLY A 205 -25.71 17.40 -3.43
C GLY A 205 -24.81 16.29 -3.98
N THR A 206 -23.77 15.90 -3.23
CA THR A 206 -22.78 14.94 -3.70
C THR A 206 -22.26 14.04 -2.58
N LEU A 207 -22.19 12.74 -2.86
CA LEU A 207 -21.52 11.73 -2.06
C LEU A 207 -20.28 11.22 -2.81
N VAL A 208 -19.12 11.27 -2.17
CA VAL A 208 -17.88 10.71 -2.71
C VAL A 208 -17.42 9.55 -1.83
N VAL A 209 -16.96 8.49 -2.47
CA VAL A 209 -16.30 7.34 -1.85
C VAL A 209 -14.91 7.23 -2.46
N ASP A 210 -13.87 7.60 -1.70
CA ASP A 210 -12.47 7.54 -2.13
C ASP A 210 -11.82 6.26 -1.60
N GLU A 211 -10.97 5.64 -2.42
CA GLU A 211 -10.36 4.33 -2.18
C GLU A 211 -11.41 3.26 -1.81
N GLY A 212 -12.42 3.09 -2.67
CA GLY A 212 -13.57 2.20 -2.44
C GLY A 212 -13.22 0.72 -2.26
N ASP A 213 -12.14 0.23 -2.87
CA ASP A 213 -11.63 -1.13 -2.63
C ASP A 213 -11.14 -1.31 -1.19
N LEU A 214 -10.63 -0.24 -0.57
CA LEU A 214 -10.22 -0.26 0.81
C LEU A 214 -11.42 -0.26 1.75
N ILE A 215 -12.47 0.51 1.45
CA ILE A 215 -13.63 0.63 2.35
C ILE A 215 -14.24 -0.73 2.70
N ASN A 216 -14.35 -1.65 1.74
CA ASN A 216 -14.80 -3.02 2.01
C ASN A 216 -13.75 -3.84 2.80
N GLY A 217 -12.46 -3.69 2.48
CA GLY A 217 -11.38 -4.33 3.24
C GLY A 217 -11.27 -3.88 4.70
N TYR A 218 -11.73 -2.66 4.99
CA TYR A 218 -11.89 -2.13 6.34
C TYR A 218 -13.27 -2.47 6.95
N GLY A 219 -14.05 -3.38 6.37
CA GLY A 219 -15.28 -3.88 7.00
C GLY A 219 -16.37 -2.83 7.23
N PHE A 220 -16.39 -1.75 6.45
CA PHE A 220 -17.40 -0.69 6.54
C PHE A 220 -18.69 -1.01 5.75
N SER A 221 -18.87 -2.24 5.27
CA SER A 221 -19.98 -2.61 4.40
C SER A 221 -21.35 -2.28 5.01
N GLU A 222 -21.55 -2.61 6.29
CA GLU A 222 -22.81 -2.34 7.00
C GLU A 222 -23.08 -0.82 7.13
N ASP A 223 -22.04 -0.04 7.50
CA ASP A 223 -22.15 1.42 7.55
C ASP A 223 -22.49 2.02 6.18
N MET A 224 -21.91 1.49 5.11
CA MET A 224 -22.17 1.94 3.74
C MET A 224 -23.59 1.59 3.28
N GLU A 225 -24.11 0.42 3.61
CA GLU A 225 -25.50 0.04 3.36
C GLU A 225 -26.48 0.94 4.11
N ASN A 226 -26.19 1.25 5.37
CA ASN A 226 -26.99 2.15 6.18
C ASN A 226 -27.00 3.58 5.58
N ILE A 227 -25.83 4.08 5.17
CA ILE A 227 -25.70 5.38 4.50
C ILE A 227 -26.48 5.39 3.18
N ALA A 228 -26.43 4.29 2.40
CA ALA A 228 -27.16 4.18 1.14
C ALA A 228 -28.68 4.24 1.34
N ARG A 229 -29.20 3.62 2.41
CA ARG A 229 -30.63 3.58 2.73
C ARG A 229 -31.20 4.95 3.13
N GLU A 230 -30.45 5.76 3.86
CA GLU A 230 -30.87 7.10 4.28
C GLU A 230 -30.62 8.18 3.20
N MET A 231 -29.96 7.84 2.09
CA MET A 231 -29.53 8.80 1.09
C MET A 231 -30.72 9.40 0.31
N PRO A 232 -30.85 10.74 0.23
CA PRO A 232 -31.92 11.35 -0.56
C PRO A 232 -31.82 11.07 -2.06
N ALA A 233 -32.97 11.13 -2.74
CA ALA A 233 -33.02 11.10 -4.19
C ALA A 233 -32.34 12.35 -4.80
N GLY A 234 -31.68 12.19 -5.95
CA GLY A 234 -31.02 13.29 -6.66
C GLY A 234 -29.60 13.64 -6.21
N VAL A 235 -29.08 12.99 -5.16
CA VAL A 235 -27.65 13.09 -4.78
C VAL A 235 -26.79 12.50 -5.91
N GLN A 236 -25.73 13.19 -6.32
CA GLN A 236 -24.71 12.65 -7.24
C GLN A 236 -23.73 11.74 -6.48
N LYS A 237 -23.39 10.57 -7.03
CA LYS A 237 -22.46 9.61 -6.41
C LYS A 237 -21.19 9.44 -7.23
N ILE A 238 -20.05 9.57 -6.58
CA ILE A 238 -18.73 9.40 -7.20
C ILE A 238 -17.93 8.38 -6.38
N VAL A 239 -17.62 7.24 -6.98
CA VAL A 239 -16.80 6.19 -6.37
C VAL A 239 -15.46 6.12 -7.10
N LEU A 240 -14.37 6.29 -6.38
CA LEU A 240 -13.01 6.17 -6.91
C LEU A 240 -12.29 5.01 -6.23
N SER A 241 -11.61 4.17 -7.02
CA SER A 241 -10.87 3.02 -6.53
C SER A 241 -9.62 2.76 -7.35
N ALA A 242 -8.58 2.22 -6.74
CA ALA A 242 -7.42 1.73 -7.47
C ALA A 242 -7.73 0.44 -8.25
N THR A 243 -8.66 -0.37 -7.75
CA THR A 243 -9.04 -1.65 -8.34
C THR A 243 -10.51 -1.71 -8.70
N LEU A 244 -10.85 -2.52 -9.71
CA LEU A 244 -12.23 -2.93 -9.99
C LEU A 244 -12.36 -4.39 -9.57
N SER A 245 -12.40 -4.63 -8.27
CA SER A 245 -12.82 -5.91 -7.73
C SER A 245 -14.34 -6.03 -7.77
N THR A 246 -14.85 -7.26 -7.65
CA THR A 246 -16.28 -7.55 -7.47
C THR A 246 -16.90 -6.73 -6.33
N ASP A 247 -16.11 -6.48 -5.29
CA ASP A 247 -16.48 -5.70 -4.12
C ASP A 247 -16.74 -4.23 -4.46
N VAL A 248 -15.92 -3.63 -5.32
CA VAL A 248 -16.08 -2.25 -5.79
C VAL A 248 -17.24 -2.13 -6.76
N GLU A 249 -17.47 -3.14 -7.60
CA GLU A 249 -18.64 -3.20 -8.47
C GLU A 249 -19.94 -3.33 -7.66
N SER A 250 -19.91 -4.10 -6.57
CA SER A 250 -21.02 -4.23 -5.63
C SER A 250 -21.29 -2.91 -4.90
N LEU A 251 -20.23 -2.22 -4.46
CA LEU A 251 -20.33 -0.89 -3.85
C LEU A 251 -20.88 0.16 -4.83
N GLY A 252 -20.44 0.10 -6.08
CA GLY A 252 -20.97 0.93 -7.15
C GLY A 252 -22.45 0.65 -7.45
N SER A 253 -22.86 -0.61 -7.40
CA SER A 253 -24.26 -1.03 -7.59
C SER A 253 -25.15 -0.64 -6.40
N LEU A 254 -24.60 -0.62 -5.20
CA LEU A 254 -25.29 -0.19 -3.98
C LEU A 254 -25.56 1.32 -3.97
N LEU A 255 -24.62 2.13 -4.44
CA LEU A 255 -24.66 3.59 -4.29
C LEU A 255 -25.12 4.35 -5.55
N CYS A 256 -24.64 3.93 -6.72
CA CYS A 256 -24.76 4.70 -7.95
C CYS A 256 -25.96 4.25 -8.80
N THR A 257 -26.53 5.17 -9.56
CA THR A 257 -27.58 4.89 -10.55
C THR A 257 -27.06 5.18 -11.96
N ASN A 258 -26.87 4.15 -12.78
CA ASN A 258 -26.33 4.25 -14.14
C ASN A 258 -25.00 5.05 -14.22
N PRO A 259 -23.95 4.65 -13.48
CA PRO A 259 -22.70 5.40 -13.42
C PRO A 259 -21.91 5.33 -14.73
N VAL A 260 -21.21 6.41 -15.06
CA VAL A 260 -20.17 6.39 -16.09
C VAL A 260 -18.94 5.69 -15.52
N VAL A 261 -18.56 4.56 -16.12
CA VAL A 261 -17.39 3.79 -15.70
C VAL A 261 -16.15 4.30 -16.41
N LEU A 262 -15.28 5.00 -15.68
CA LEU A 262 -14.00 5.49 -16.17
C LEU A 262 -12.91 4.47 -15.84
N LYS A 263 -12.52 3.69 -16.85
CA LYS A 263 -11.34 2.80 -16.78
C LYS A 263 -10.14 3.54 -17.36
N LEU A 264 -9.38 4.22 -16.52
CA LEU A 264 -8.11 4.77 -16.95
C LEU A 264 -7.08 3.66 -16.91
N ALA A 265 -6.36 3.50 -18.02
CA ALA A 265 -5.18 2.66 -18.03
C ALA A 265 -4.28 3.13 -16.88
N ASP A 266 -3.85 2.18 -16.05
CA ASP A 266 -2.98 2.46 -14.93
C ASP A 266 -1.83 3.33 -15.46
N LEU A 267 -1.68 4.53 -14.89
CA LEU A 267 -0.46 5.32 -15.06
C LEU A 267 0.65 4.62 -14.27
N ASP A 268 0.94 3.38 -14.63
CA ASP A 268 2.23 2.73 -14.52
C ASP A 268 3.33 3.56 -15.25
N LYS A 269 3.02 4.75 -15.78
CA LYS A 269 4.04 5.78 -16.04
C LYS A 269 4.85 6.13 -14.78
N ASP A 270 4.31 5.94 -13.58
CA ASP A 270 5.08 6.06 -12.34
C ASP A 270 5.84 4.80 -11.93
N SER A 271 5.60 3.63 -12.55
CA SER A 271 6.42 2.45 -12.27
C SER A 271 7.85 2.59 -12.82
N ASN A 272 8.10 3.55 -13.73
CA ASN A 272 9.46 3.99 -14.10
C ASN A 272 10.21 4.70 -12.96
N LYS A 273 9.54 5.08 -11.86
CA LYS A 273 10.19 5.63 -10.66
C LYS A 273 10.65 4.55 -9.67
N VAL A 274 10.15 3.32 -9.80
CA VAL A 274 10.46 2.23 -8.86
C VAL A 274 11.61 1.39 -9.41
N LYS A 275 12.78 1.46 -8.75
CA LYS A 275 13.88 0.55 -9.04
C LYS A 275 13.61 -0.82 -8.42
N GLN A 276 13.53 -1.84 -9.25
CA GLN A 276 13.23 -3.20 -8.83
C GLN A 276 14.49 -4.05 -8.89
N TYR A 277 14.75 -4.76 -7.80
CA TYR A 277 15.92 -5.58 -7.61
C TYR A 277 15.52 -6.99 -7.22
N VAL A 278 16.20 -8.00 -7.77
CA VAL A 278 16.06 -9.38 -7.32
C VAL A 278 17.37 -9.95 -6.82
N LEU A 279 17.26 -10.69 -5.71
CA LEU A 279 18.34 -11.42 -5.09
C LEU A 279 17.96 -12.89 -4.99
N LYS A 280 18.73 -13.76 -5.66
CA LYS A 280 18.58 -15.20 -5.55
C LYS A 280 19.53 -15.71 -4.48
N VAL A 281 18.96 -16.19 -3.37
CA VAL A 281 19.71 -16.63 -2.19
C VAL A 281 19.02 -17.81 -1.52
N GLY A 282 19.76 -18.49 -0.66
CA GLY A 282 19.22 -19.51 0.23
C GLY A 282 18.12 -18.95 1.13
N GLU A 283 17.27 -19.84 1.62
CA GLU A 283 16.12 -19.43 2.45
C GLU A 283 16.55 -18.90 3.82
N ASP A 284 17.57 -19.49 4.44
CA ASP A 284 18.22 -19.00 5.64
C ASP A 284 18.92 -17.65 5.38
N GLU A 285 19.57 -17.52 4.23
CA GLU A 285 20.28 -16.31 3.82
C GLU A 285 19.37 -15.07 3.71
N LYS A 286 18.07 -15.23 3.42
CA LYS A 286 17.09 -14.11 3.42
C LYS A 286 17.05 -13.37 4.76
N PHE A 287 17.11 -14.12 5.87
CA PHE A 287 17.11 -13.54 7.21
C PHE A 287 18.46 -12.88 7.54
N LEU A 288 19.56 -13.44 7.07
CA LEU A 288 20.89 -12.83 7.19
C LEU A 288 20.95 -11.49 6.43
N LEU A 289 20.37 -11.43 5.24
CA LEU A 289 20.31 -10.23 4.40
C LEU A 289 19.45 -9.13 4.99
N ILE A 290 18.23 -9.44 5.44
CA ILE A 290 17.36 -8.41 6.01
C ILE A 290 17.98 -7.81 7.28
N TYR A 291 18.64 -8.64 8.09
CA TYR A 291 19.44 -8.19 9.23
C TYR A 291 20.57 -7.25 8.78
N ALA A 292 21.37 -7.65 7.80
CA ALA A 292 22.47 -6.84 7.29
C ALA A 292 21.97 -5.52 6.69
N MET A 293 20.91 -5.56 5.90
CA MET A 293 20.31 -4.39 5.25
C MET A 293 19.86 -3.33 6.26
N PHE A 294 19.22 -3.74 7.36
CA PHE A 294 18.78 -2.82 8.39
C PHE A 294 19.91 -2.42 9.35
N LYS A 295 20.73 -3.37 9.80
CA LYS A 295 21.75 -3.11 10.83
C LYS A 295 22.92 -2.29 10.29
N LEU A 296 23.32 -2.52 9.03
CA LEU A 296 24.33 -1.73 8.33
C LEU A 296 23.74 -0.49 7.64
N GLN A 297 22.44 -0.21 7.84
CA GLN A 297 21.74 0.93 7.26
C GLN A 297 21.87 1.03 5.73
N LEU A 298 21.92 -0.12 5.03
CA LEU A 298 21.90 -0.17 3.57
C LEU A 298 20.53 0.28 3.04
N ILE A 299 19.48 0.03 3.83
CA ILE A 299 18.13 0.54 3.59
C ILE A 299 17.83 1.57 4.68
N LYS A 300 17.38 2.76 4.25
CA LYS A 300 17.01 3.87 5.13
C LYS A 300 15.57 4.27 4.90
N GLY A 301 14.90 4.72 5.96
CA GLY A 301 13.52 5.18 5.92
C GLY A 301 12.50 4.05 6.08
N LYS A 302 11.27 4.34 5.71
CA LYS A 302 10.14 3.43 5.89
C LYS A 302 10.24 2.22 4.98
N THR A 303 10.18 1.04 5.56
CA THR A 303 10.26 -0.23 4.85
C THR A 303 9.03 -1.08 5.14
N ILE A 304 8.44 -1.65 4.09
CA ILE A 304 7.42 -2.70 4.23
C ILE A 304 8.03 -4.02 3.78
N VAL A 305 7.90 -5.04 4.62
CA VAL A 305 8.37 -6.40 4.38
C VAL A 305 7.15 -7.28 4.15
N PHE A 306 6.97 -7.75 2.92
CA PHE A 306 5.90 -8.67 2.56
C PHE A 306 6.36 -10.11 2.76
N VAL A 307 5.54 -10.89 3.47
CA VAL A 307 5.74 -12.31 3.74
C VAL A 307 4.46 -13.08 3.39
N GLY A 308 4.60 -14.35 2.98
CA GLY A 308 3.46 -15.14 2.51
C GLY A 308 2.46 -15.56 3.58
N ASP A 309 2.80 -15.48 4.88
CA ASP A 309 1.94 -15.98 5.95
C ASP A 309 2.15 -15.25 7.30
N VAL A 310 1.20 -15.42 8.21
CA VAL A 310 1.19 -14.81 9.54
C VAL A 310 2.34 -15.31 10.41
N ASP A 311 2.60 -16.61 10.47
CA ASP A 311 3.65 -17.18 11.34
C ASP A 311 5.06 -16.67 10.94
N ARG A 312 5.30 -16.51 9.64
CA ARG A 312 6.51 -15.93 9.07
C ARG A 312 6.63 -14.45 9.41
N SER A 313 5.53 -13.71 9.49
CA SER A 313 5.55 -12.31 9.91
C SER A 313 6.07 -12.16 11.35
N TYR A 314 5.57 -12.99 12.26
CA TYR A 314 6.04 -13.07 13.65
C TYR A 314 7.47 -13.60 13.75
N ARG A 315 7.85 -14.57 12.91
CA ARG A 315 9.23 -15.07 12.83
C ARG A 315 10.21 -13.96 12.48
N VAL A 316 9.89 -13.13 11.48
CA VAL A 316 10.73 -11.98 11.09
C VAL A 316 10.76 -10.94 12.22
N LYS A 317 9.62 -10.62 12.84
CA LYS A 317 9.55 -9.69 13.99
C LYS A 317 10.45 -10.15 15.14
N LEU A 318 10.26 -11.36 15.64
CA LEU A 318 11.02 -11.92 16.76
C LEU A 318 12.52 -11.99 16.44
N PHE A 319 12.88 -12.31 15.19
CA PHE A 319 14.26 -12.33 14.74
C PHE A 319 14.90 -10.94 14.73
N LEU A 320 14.22 -9.92 14.18
CA LEU A 320 14.70 -8.54 14.17
C LEU A 320 14.84 -7.96 15.60
N GLU A 321 13.92 -8.33 16.50
CA GLU A 321 13.96 -7.96 17.92
C GLU A 321 15.21 -8.47 18.64
N GLN A 322 15.74 -9.65 18.27
CA GLN A 322 17.02 -10.16 18.82
C GLN A 322 18.18 -9.17 18.61
N PHE A 323 18.12 -8.38 17.54
CA PHE A 323 19.14 -7.38 17.19
C PHE A 323 18.77 -5.95 17.61
N GLY A 324 17.66 -5.80 18.37
CA GLY A 324 17.12 -4.52 18.80
C GLY A 324 16.49 -3.69 17.69
N ILE A 325 16.10 -4.33 16.57
CA ILE A 325 15.44 -3.67 15.46
C ILE A 325 13.93 -3.73 15.71
N LYS A 326 13.29 -2.57 15.89
CA LYS A 326 11.86 -2.48 16.14
C LYS A 326 11.07 -2.61 14.84
N SER A 327 10.08 -3.50 14.82
CA SER A 327 9.16 -3.70 13.70
C SER A 327 7.76 -3.99 14.22
N CYS A 328 6.73 -3.59 13.48
CA CYS A 328 5.35 -3.99 13.73
C CYS A 328 4.90 -5.03 12.70
N VAL A 329 3.93 -5.87 13.08
CA VAL A 329 3.32 -6.88 12.22
C VAL A 329 1.90 -6.44 11.90
N LEU A 330 1.52 -6.50 10.64
CA LEU A 330 0.16 -6.33 10.14
C LEU A 330 -0.29 -7.66 9.54
N ASN A 331 -1.33 -8.24 10.12
CA ASN A 331 -1.93 -9.48 9.65
C ASN A 331 -3.46 -9.46 9.81
N SER A 332 -4.10 -10.38 9.11
CA SER A 332 -5.54 -10.55 8.96
C SER A 332 -6.27 -10.94 10.26
N GLU A 333 -5.56 -11.55 11.21
CA GLU A 333 -6.11 -12.05 12.48
C GLU A 333 -6.30 -10.96 13.53
N LEU A 334 -5.62 -9.84 13.35
CA LEU A 334 -5.79 -8.69 14.22
C LEU A 334 -7.12 -7.99 13.93
N PRO A 335 -7.85 -7.54 14.97
CA PRO A 335 -9.03 -6.71 14.78
C PRO A 335 -8.73 -5.49 13.90
N LEU A 336 -9.73 -5.06 13.13
CA LEU A 336 -9.58 -3.92 12.23
C LEU A 336 -9.05 -2.65 12.91
N ALA A 337 -9.55 -2.34 14.12
CA ALA A 337 -9.12 -1.18 14.87
C ALA A 337 -7.60 -1.24 15.16
N SER A 338 -7.09 -2.43 15.48
CA SER A 338 -5.67 -2.70 15.72
C SER A 338 -4.86 -2.58 14.44
N ARG A 339 -5.34 -3.15 13.32
CA ARG A 339 -4.71 -3.01 11.99
C ARG A 339 -4.59 -1.55 11.56
N THR A 340 -5.67 -0.78 11.74
CA THR A 340 -5.67 0.68 11.49
C THR A 340 -4.65 1.38 12.38
N HIS A 341 -4.65 1.09 13.69
CA HIS A 341 -3.72 1.69 14.64
C HIS A 341 -2.25 1.42 14.30
N ILE A 342 -1.90 0.19 13.91
CA ILE A 342 -0.55 -0.19 13.48
C ILE A 342 -0.09 0.64 12.28
N VAL A 343 -0.98 0.85 11.32
CA VAL A 343 -0.71 1.74 10.17
C VAL A 343 -0.56 3.19 10.62
N GLU A 344 -1.37 3.70 11.56
CA GLU A 344 -1.19 5.04 12.13
C GLU A 344 0.20 5.19 12.78
N CYS A 345 0.61 4.23 13.62
CA CYS A 345 1.91 4.23 14.30
C CYS A 345 3.08 4.21 13.32
N PHE A 346 3.00 3.35 12.30
CA PHE A 346 3.99 3.33 11.21
C PHE A 346 4.00 4.65 10.45
N ASN A 347 2.83 5.28 10.22
CA ASN A 347 2.73 6.58 9.58
C ASN A 347 3.35 7.72 10.39
N ARG A 348 3.24 7.66 11.73
CA ARG A 348 3.84 8.61 12.69
C ARG A 348 5.34 8.41 12.96
N ASN A 349 5.97 7.41 12.32
CA ASN A 349 7.37 7.03 12.51
C ASN A 349 7.67 6.42 13.90
N GLU A 350 6.66 5.87 14.58
CA GLU A 350 6.90 5.07 15.80
C GLU A 350 7.61 3.75 15.42
N TYR A 351 7.26 3.21 14.25
CA TYR A 351 7.95 2.10 13.61
C TYR A 351 8.40 2.50 12.20
N ASN A 352 9.61 2.10 11.83
CA ASN A 352 10.13 2.29 10.48
C ASN A 352 10.00 1.03 9.60
N ILE A 353 9.70 -0.11 10.21
CA ILE A 353 9.58 -1.41 9.53
C ILE A 353 8.20 -1.97 9.84
N LEU A 354 7.41 -2.19 8.79
CA LEU A 354 6.10 -2.85 8.83
C LEU A 354 6.21 -4.20 8.12
N ILE A 355 5.94 -5.29 8.82
CA ILE A 355 5.91 -6.63 8.26
C ILE A 355 4.45 -6.97 7.97
N ALA A 356 4.11 -7.26 6.72
CA ALA A 356 2.73 -7.54 6.31
C ALA A 356 2.63 -8.96 5.73
N SER A 357 1.65 -9.74 6.19
CA SER A 357 1.27 -11.00 5.53
C SER A 357 0.44 -10.72 4.28
N ASP A 358 0.66 -11.49 3.20
CA ASP A 358 -0.06 -11.35 1.92
C ASP A 358 -1.49 -11.93 1.94
N GLU A 359 -1.99 -12.29 3.12
CA GLU A 359 -3.38 -12.72 3.31
C GLU A 359 -4.31 -11.52 3.22
N THR A 360 -4.84 -11.24 2.02
CA THR A 360 -5.99 -10.37 1.74
C THR A 360 -5.99 -8.97 2.39
N ASP A 361 -4.85 -8.52 2.93
CA ASP A 361 -4.78 -7.34 3.79
C ASP A 361 -4.71 -6.05 2.98
N VAL A 362 -5.91 -5.59 2.63
CA VAL A 362 -6.16 -4.33 1.93
C VAL A 362 -5.57 -3.11 2.67
N VAL A 363 -5.47 -3.18 4.01
CA VAL A 363 -4.93 -2.14 4.90
C VAL A 363 -3.45 -1.84 4.59
N GLY A 364 -2.65 -2.85 4.23
CA GLY A 364 -1.20 -2.70 3.98
C GLY A 364 -0.86 -1.81 2.78
N ARG A 365 -1.79 -1.68 1.81
CA ARG A 365 -1.60 -0.87 0.59
C ARG A 365 -1.46 0.63 0.86
N THR A 366 -2.08 1.12 1.94
CA THR A 366 -2.04 2.54 2.33
C THR A 366 -1.01 2.87 3.40
N ALA A 367 -0.25 1.88 3.85
CA ALA A 367 0.61 2.03 5.01
C ALA A 367 1.67 3.15 4.87
N ARG A 368 2.06 3.55 3.65
CA ARG A 368 3.06 4.62 3.46
C ARG A 368 2.49 6.03 3.36
N ALA A 369 1.16 6.19 3.30
CA ALA A 369 0.49 7.49 3.14
C ALA A 369 1.12 8.39 2.05
N GLY A 370 1.53 7.80 0.92
CA GLY A 370 2.16 8.51 -0.21
C GLY A 370 3.65 8.87 -0.04
N LYS A 371 4.32 8.44 1.03
CA LYS A 371 5.76 8.67 1.23
C LYS A 371 6.63 7.64 0.50
N SER A 372 7.79 8.06 0.03
CA SER A 372 8.82 7.18 -0.54
C SER A 372 9.36 6.20 0.50
N GLY A 373 9.69 4.98 0.09
CA GLY A 373 10.26 3.96 0.97
C GLY A 373 10.64 2.69 0.21
N THR A 374 11.09 1.67 0.94
CA THR A 374 11.54 0.40 0.36
C THR A 374 10.50 -0.69 0.59
N ALA A 375 10.19 -1.47 -0.44
CA ALA A 375 9.43 -2.73 -0.31
C ALA A 375 10.40 -3.90 -0.43
N ILE A 376 10.30 -4.87 0.49
CA ILE A 376 11.05 -6.12 0.43
C ILE A 376 10.02 -7.24 0.41
N SER A 377 10.10 -8.14 -0.56
CA SER A 377 9.22 -9.31 -0.63
C SER A 377 10.05 -10.57 -0.52
N PHE A 378 9.62 -11.50 0.35
CA PHE A 378 10.23 -12.82 0.43
C PHE A 378 9.49 -13.79 -0.48
N ILE A 379 10.20 -14.41 -1.43
CA ILE A 379 9.62 -15.31 -2.42
C ILE A 379 10.35 -16.65 -2.36
N ILE A 380 9.63 -17.75 -2.15
CA ILE A 380 10.17 -19.10 -2.22
C ILE A 380 9.81 -19.73 -3.58
N PRO A 381 10.80 -20.09 -4.41
CA PRO A 381 10.56 -20.86 -5.63
C PRO A 381 9.85 -22.20 -5.33
N LYS A 382 8.99 -22.67 -6.24
CA LYS A 382 8.22 -23.92 -6.04
C LYS A 382 9.12 -25.13 -5.81
N ASP A 383 10.30 -25.17 -6.42
CA ASP A 383 11.29 -26.22 -6.22
C ASP A 383 11.93 -26.19 -4.83
N GLN A 384 11.94 -25.05 -4.14
CA GLN A 384 12.49 -24.88 -2.79
C GLN A 384 11.44 -25.00 -1.68
N TYR A 385 10.15 -25.04 -2.05
CA TYR A 385 9.05 -25.21 -1.12
C TYR A 385 9.21 -26.49 -0.29
N ARG A 386 9.01 -26.37 1.04
CA ARG A 386 9.16 -27.44 2.05
C ARG A 386 10.55 -28.06 2.20
N LYS A 387 11.57 -27.65 1.44
CA LYS A 387 12.95 -28.13 1.61
C LYS A 387 13.59 -27.63 2.91
N HIS A 388 13.26 -26.41 3.36
CA HIS A 388 13.73 -25.85 4.63
C HIS A 388 12.56 -25.65 5.63
N LYS A 389 12.19 -26.72 6.32
CA LYS A 389 11.05 -26.78 7.27
C LYS A 389 10.98 -25.66 8.33
N PRO A 390 12.09 -25.07 8.82
CA PRO A 390 12.02 -23.98 9.79
C PRO A 390 11.48 -22.65 9.24
N THR A 391 11.46 -22.45 7.92
CA THR A 391 11.14 -21.15 7.29
C THR A 391 10.19 -21.26 6.10
N THR A 392 9.96 -22.46 5.56
CA THR A 392 8.91 -22.72 4.55
C THR A 392 7.60 -23.09 5.26
N PHE A 393 6.49 -22.44 4.87
CA PHE A 393 5.15 -22.67 5.42
C PHE A 393 4.13 -22.77 4.29
N ALA A 394 2.90 -23.21 4.59
CA ALA A 394 1.88 -23.53 3.59
C ALA A 394 1.59 -22.38 2.61
N GLY A 395 1.58 -21.12 3.08
CA GLY A 395 1.33 -19.94 2.25
C GLY A 395 2.39 -19.70 1.16
N CYS A 396 3.61 -20.24 1.33
CA CYS A 396 4.71 -20.05 0.38
C CYS A 396 4.57 -20.88 -0.91
N GLU A 397 3.52 -21.70 -1.03
CA GLU A 397 3.29 -22.57 -2.20
C GLU A 397 3.06 -21.78 -3.49
N HIS A 398 2.44 -20.59 -3.38
CA HIS A 398 2.03 -19.76 -4.51
C HIS A 398 2.96 -18.55 -4.76
N ASP A 399 4.07 -18.44 -4.04
CA ASP A 399 5.03 -17.33 -4.15
C ASP A 399 5.54 -17.13 -5.60
N GLU A 400 5.76 -18.22 -6.33
CA GLU A 400 6.25 -18.17 -7.72
C GLU A 400 5.18 -17.63 -8.69
N GLU A 401 3.90 -17.88 -8.42
CA GLU A 401 2.80 -17.35 -9.22
C GLU A 401 2.67 -15.84 -9.04
N VAL A 402 2.92 -15.34 -7.82
CA VAL A 402 2.98 -13.90 -7.53
C VAL A 402 4.13 -13.25 -8.30
N LEU A 403 5.32 -13.88 -8.31
CA LEU A 403 6.46 -13.38 -9.08
C LEU A 403 6.13 -13.31 -10.58
N LYS A 404 5.55 -14.36 -11.16
CA LYS A 404 5.12 -14.38 -12.58
C LYS A 404 4.09 -13.32 -12.90
N LYS A 405 3.15 -13.04 -11.98
CA LYS A 405 2.20 -11.94 -12.12
C LYS A 405 2.93 -10.60 -12.13
N VAL A 406 3.89 -10.37 -11.22
CA VAL A 406 4.68 -9.14 -11.18
C VAL A 406 5.48 -8.96 -12.48
N GLU A 407 6.14 -10.00 -12.97
CA GLU A 407 6.88 -9.98 -14.24
C GLU A 407 5.96 -9.69 -15.44
N LYS A 408 4.73 -10.24 -15.45
CA LYS A 408 3.75 -10.01 -16.52
C LYS A 408 3.19 -8.59 -16.54
N HIS A 409 3.11 -7.93 -15.38
CA HIS A 409 2.63 -6.55 -15.25
C HIS A 409 3.75 -5.51 -15.45
N GLN A 410 5.00 -5.93 -15.74
CA GLN A 410 6.08 -4.99 -16.02
C GLN A 410 5.97 -4.41 -17.43
N GLN A 411 6.12 -3.08 -17.51
CA GLN A 411 6.22 -2.37 -18.79
C GLN A 411 7.57 -2.59 -19.46
N GLU A 412 7.63 -2.38 -20.78
CA GLU A 412 8.90 -2.31 -21.54
C GLU A 412 9.81 -1.21 -20.95
N GLY A 413 10.82 -1.63 -20.17
CA GLY A 413 11.80 -0.74 -19.54
C GLY A 413 12.06 -1.01 -18.05
N GLN A 414 11.12 -1.64 -17.34
CA GLN A 414 11.28 -2.01 -15.93
C GLN A 414 11.79 -3.44 -15.79
N LYS A 415 13.04 -3.66 -16.19
CA LYS A 415 13.67 -4.96 -16.01
C LYS A 415 14.04 -5.13 -14.53
N LEU A 416 13.69 -6.29 -13.98
CA LEU A 416 14.27 -6.77 -12.73
C LEU A 416 15.80 -6.74 -12.83
N GLU A 417 16.44 -5.85 -12.07
CA GLU A 417 17.89 -5.83 -11.99
C GLU A 417 18.35 -6.88 -10.97
N ASN A 418 19.31 -7.72 -11.34
CA ASN A 418 19.96 -8.57 -10.36
C ASN A 418 20.78 -7.70 -9.41
N TYR A 419 20.44 -7.71 -8.12
CA TYR A 419 21.25 -7.04 -7.12
C TYR A 419 22.46 -7.91 -6.81
N ASN A 420 23.64 -7.53 -7.27
CA ASN A 420 24.82 -8.34 -7.02
C ASN A 420 25.36 -8.05 -5.61
N PHE A 421 24.92 -8.83 -4.62
CA PHE A 421 25.38 -8.70 -3.24
C PHE A 421 26.41 -9.78 -2.92
N ASP A 422 27.58 -9.36 -2.46
CA ASP A 422 28.67 -10.24 -2.09
C ASP A 422 28.41 -10.89 -0.72
N MET A 423 27.80 -12.08 -0.75
CA MET A 423 27.46 -12.86 0.45
C MET A 423 28.67 -13.17 1.33
N LYS A 424 29.89 -13.22 0.78
CA LYS A 424 31.11 -13.47 1.56
C LYS A 424 31.35 -12.39 2.61
N ARG A 425 30.87 -11.16 2.38
CA ARG A 425 30.97 -10.07 3.35
C ARG A 425 30.09 -10.26 4.58
N LEU A 426 29.10 -11.17 4.51
CA LEU A 426 28.20 -11.47 5.62
C LEU A 426 28.61 -12.71 6.42
N GLU A 427 29.62 -13.46 5.99
CA GLU A 427 30.16 -14.59 6.74
C GLU A 427 30.51 -14.26 8.20
N PRO A 428 31.10 -13.09 8.53
CA PRO A 428 31.36 -12.71 9.92
C PRO A 428 30.08 -12.61 10.79
N PHE A 429 28.92 -12.38 10.17
CA PHE A 429 27.64 -12.29 10.86
C PHE A 429 26.91 -13.63 10.97
N ARG A 430 27.36 -14.67 10.23
CA ARG A 430 26.66 -15.96 10.11
C ARG A 430 26.46 -16.68 11.43
N TYR A 431 27.43 -16.58 12.35
CA TYR A 431 27.32 -17.17 13.69
C TYR A 431 26.23 -16.49 14.53
N ARG A 432 26.23 -15.15 14.57
CA ARG A 432 25.23 -14.36 15.31
C ARG A 432 23.83 -14.54 14.74
N PHE A 433 23.75 -14.66 13.43
CA PHE A 433 22.54 -15.02 12.71
C PHE A 433 22.01 -16.39 13.13
N SER A 434 22.88 -17.40 13.15
CA SER A 434 22.51 -18.77 13.53
C SER A 434 22.01 -18.85 14.98
N ASP A 435 22.62 -18.09 15.89
CA ASP A 435 22.18 -18.01 17.28
C ASP A 435 20.80 -17.34 17.42
N ALA A 436 20.57 -16.23 16.72
CA ALA A 436 19.27 -15.56 16.69
C ALA A 436 18.17 -16.44 16.08
N LEU A 437 18.47 -17.19 15.02
CA LEU A 437 17.48 -18.10 14.42
C LEU A 437 17.09 -19.25 15.35
N ARG A 438 18.03 -19.73 16.17
CA ARG A 438 17.76 -20.80 17.14
C ARG A 438 16.83 -20.34 18.27
N SER A 439 16.89 -19.07 18.67
CA SER A 439 15.98 -18.54 19.70
C SER A 439 14.55 -18.33 19.19
N VAL A 440 14.36 -18.19 17.87
CA VAL A 440 13.03 -18.05 17.25
C VAL A 440 12.46 -19.42 16.86
N THR A 441 11.86 -20.09 17.84
CA THR A 441 11.20 -21.39 17.67
C THR A 441 9.73 -21.25 17.24
N ARG A 442 9.11 -22.34 16.78
CA ARG A 442 7.66 -22.36 16.50
C ARG A 442 6.82 -22.08 17.76
N ILE A 443 7.31 -22.49 18.93
CA ILE A 443 6.67 -22.23 20.22
C ILE A 443 6.70 -20.73 20.51
N ALA A 444 7.87 -20.08 20.38
CA ALA A 444 8.01 -18.64 20.58
C ALA A 444 7.13 -17.82 19.61
N ILE A 445 7.01 -18.26 18.35
CA ILE A 445 6.12 -17.63 17.36
C ILE A 445 4.66 -17.74 17.81
N ARG A 446 4.21 -18.95 18.18
CA ARG A 446 2.84 -19.19 18.64
C ARG A 446 2.53 -18.38 19.90
N GLU A 447 3.44 -18.34 20.87
CA GLU A 447 3.29 -17.54 22.09
C GLU A 447 3.22 -16.04 21.79
N ALA A 448 4.07 -15.53 20.89
CA ALA A 448 4.04 -14.12 20.50
C ALA A 448 2.70 -13.73 19.84
N ARG A 449 2.21 -14.58 18.94
CA ARG A 449 0.94 -14.39 18.25
C ARG A 449 -0.25 -14.45 19.20
N ILE A 450 -0.31 -15.45 20.09
CA ILE A 450 -1.36 -15.57 21.12
C ILE A 450 -1.32 -14.36 22.06
N LYS A 451 -0.12 -13.94 22.49
CA LYS A 451 0.05 -12.78 23.37
C LYS A 451 -0.49 -11.50 22.72
N GLU A 452 -0.25 -11.29 21.44
CA GLU A 452 -0.76 -10.13 20.70
C GLU A 452 -2.29 -10.16 20.59
N ILE A 453 -2.88 -11.31 20.25
CA ILE A 453 -4.34 -11.48 20.22
C ILE A 453 -4.96 -11.26 21.61
N HIS A 454 -4.38 -11.82 22.67
CA HIS A 454 -4.85 -11.65 24.05
C HIS A 454 -4.80 -10.18 24.49
N MET A 455 -3.74 -9.45 24.14
CA MET A 455 -3.64 -8.01 24.41
C MET A 455 -4.75 -7.22 23.70
N GLU A 456 -5.11 -7.60 22.49
CA GLU A 456 -6.19 -6.94 21.76
C GLU A 456 -7.59 -7.32 22.28
N LEU A 457 -7.80 -8.58 22.69
CA LEU A 457 -9.03 -9.02 23.37
C LEU A 457 -9.26 -8.24 24.67
N ALA A 458 -8.20 -8.03 25.46
CA ALA A 458 -8.26 -7.25 26.70
C ALA A 458 -8.61 -5.76 26.48
N LYS A 459 -8.33 -5.20 25.30
CA LYS A 459 -8.66 -3.82 24.93
C LYS A 459 -10.04 -3.69 24.28
N SER A 460 -10.71 -4.81 23.97
CA SER A 460 -11.98 -4.81 23.27
C SER A 460 -13.09 -4.22 24.14
N GLN A 461 -13.69 -3.13 23.68
CA GLN A 461 -14.84 -2.50 24.35
C GLN A 461 -16.08 -3.42 24.38
N LYS A 462 -16.25 -4.28 23.36
CA LYS A 462 -17.36 -5.26 23.32
C LYS A 462 -17.26 -6.30 24.44
N LEU A 463 -16.04 -6.66 24.84
CA LEU A 463 -15.79 -7.62 25.91
C LEU A 463 -15.62 -6.97 27.28
N SER A 464 -15.57 -5.63 27.36
CA SER A 464 -15.46 -4.90 28.64
C SER A 464 -16.57 -5.31 29.61
N ARG A 465 -17.82 -5.38 29.14
CA ARG A 465 -18.95 -5.82 29.96
C ARG A 465 -18.83 -7.28 30.42
N TYR A 466 -18.40 -8.18 29.53
CA TYR A 466 -18.17 -9.58 29.89
C TYR A 466 -17.06 -9.71 30.95
N PHE A 467 -16.01 -8.90 30.87
CA PHE A 467 -14.92 -8.88 31.84
C PHE A 467 -15.29 -8.15 33.15
N GLU A 468 -16.22 -7.20 33.10
CA GLU A 468 -16.83 -6.59 34.29
C GLU A 468 -17.68 -7.62 35.06
N GLU A 469 -18.41 -8.47 34.35
CA GLU A 469 -19.20 -9.57 34.91
C GLU A 469 -18.34 -10.79 35.33
N ASN A 470 -17.20 -11.00 34.67
CA ASN A 470 -16.28 -12.13 34.91
C ASN A 470 -14.85 -11.61 35.19
N PRO A 471 -14.59 -11.03 36.38
CA PRO A 471 -13.29 -10.46 36.71
C PRO A 471 -12.16 -11.50 36.75
N GLU A 472 -12.48 -12.77 37.02
CA GLU A 472 -11.51 -13.87 36.99
C GLU A 472 -10.98 -14.13 35.57
N ALA A 473 -11.85 -14.05 34.54
CA ALA A 473 -11.44 -14.25 33.15
C ALA A 473 -10.45 -13.16 32.68
N LEU A 474 -10.68 -11.91 33.11
CA LEU A 474 -9.75 -10.80 32.89
C LEU A 474 -8.43 -11.01 33.66
N ALA A 475 -8.49 -11.51 34.90
CA ALA A 475 -7.32 -11.81 35.70
C ALA A 475 -6.46 -12.92 35.06
N HIS A 476 -7.08 -13.99 34.56
CA HIS A 476 -6.40 -15.04 33.79
C HIS A 476 -5.73 -14.48 32.53
N LEU A 477 -6.45 -13.66 31.76
CA LEU A 477 -5.92 -13.03 30.56
C LEU A 477 -4.75 -12.07 30.87
N ARG A 478 -4.75 -11.42 32.04
CA ARG A 478 -3.67 -10.53 32.51
C ARG A 478 -2.48 -11.27 33.09
N HIS A 479 -2.69 -12.37 33.81
CA HIS A 479 -1.59 -13.17 34.35
C HIS A 479 -0.73 -13.79 33.24
N ASP A 480 -1.35 -14.24 32.14
CA ASP A 480 -0.62 -14.72 30.95
C ASP A 480 0.24 -13.63 30.29
N GLN A 481 -0.08 -12.34 30.47
CA GLN A 481 0.71 -11.22 29.91
C GLN A 481 2.11 -11.11 30.53
N THR A 482 2.24 -11.53 31.78
CA THR A 482 3.47 -11.40 32.58
C THR A 482 4.53 -12.46 32.25
N LEU A 483 4.19 -13.46 31.42
CA LEU A 483 5.18 -14.38 30.88
C LEU A 483 6.15 -13.61 29.97
N ASN A 484 7.45 -13.88 30.18
CA ASN A 484 8.61 -13.24 29.57
C ASN A 484 8.49 -13.04 28.05
N HIS A 485 9.39 -12.23 27.47
CA HIS A 485 9.49 -12.09 26.01
C HIS A 485 9.47 -13.48 25.34
N PRO A 486 8.59 -13.76 24.35
CA PRO A 486 8.35 -15.11 23.82
C PRO A 486 9.62 -15.81 23.31
N ALA A 487 10.56 -15.01 22.80
CA ALA A 487 11.91 -15.45 22.49
C ALA A 487 12.90 -14.87 23.51
N ARG A 488 13.75 -15.70 24.10
CA ARG A 488 14.85 -15.25 24.97
C ARG A 488 15.79 -14.33 24.19
N ILE A 489 15.78 -13.04 24.52
CA ILE A 489 16.66 -12.05 23.88
C ILE A 489 18.07 -12.19 24.46
N GLN A 490 19.04 -12.43 23.58
CA GLN A 490 20.44 -12.44 23.95
C GLN A 490 21.00 -11.00 24.01
N PRO A 491 21.45 -10.48 25.16
CA PRO A 491 21.87 -9.08 25.28
C PRO A 491 23.03 -8.70 24.34
N HIS A 492 23.93 -9.64 24.09
CA HIS A 492 25.10 -9.45 23.24
C HIS A 492 24.76 -9.33 21.74
N LEU A 493 23.56 -9.78 21.31
CA LEU A 493 23.14 -9.67 19.92
C LEU A 493 22.69 -8.25 19.54
N LYS A 494 22.41 -7.37 20.51
CA LYS A 494 21.99 -5.99 20.24
C LYS A 494 23.11 -5.12 19.66
N HIS A 495 24.35 -5.28 20.11
CA HIS A 495 25.50 -4.49 19.68
C HIS A 495 26.29 -5.23 18.59
N VAL A 496 26.75 -4.53 17.55
CA VAL A 496 27.63 -5.13 16.53
C VAL A 496 29.08 -4.77 16.86
N PRO A 497 29.93 -5.75 17.20
CA PRO A 497 31.34 -5.48 17.41
C PRO A 497 32.01 -4.85 16.19
N ASP A 498 32.92 -3.90 16.43
CA ASP A 498 33.58 -3.10 15.37
C ASP A 498 34.35 -3.94 14.35
N TYR A 499 34.90 -5.08 14.77
CA TYR A 499 35.64 -5.99 13.88
C TYR A 499 34.75 -6.70 12.85
N LEU A 500 33.43 -6.73 13.05
CA LEU A 500 32.47 -7.28 12.07
C LEU A 500 32.04 -6.24 11.03
N LEU A 501 32.34 -4.95 11.26
CA LEU A 501 31.91 -3.88 10.37
C LEU A 501 32.91 -3.73 9.19
N PRO A 502 32.43 -3.57 7.95
CA PRO A 502 33.32 -3.39 6.80
C PRO A 502 34.23 -2.17 6.99
N GLY A 503 35.53 -2.40 7.10
CA GLY A 503 36.55 -1.34 7.20
C GLY A 503 36.62 -0.65 8.57
N GLY A 504 36.14 -1.25 9.66
CA GLY A 504 36.27 -0.70 11.02
C GLY A 504 35.48 0.59 11.27
N LYS A 505 34.51 0.89 10.40
CA LYS A 505 33.65 2.07 10.45
C LYS A 505 32.44 1.82 11.34
N LYS A 506 31.93 2.87 12.02
CA LYS A 506 30.66 2.79 12.75
C LYS A 506 29.51 2.51 11.78
N PRO A 507 28.41 1.86 12.19
CA PRO A 507 27.27 1.56 11.32
C PRO A 507 26.70 2.78 10.56
N GLU A 508 26.82 3.96 11.17
CA GLU A 508 26.41 5.26 10.62
C GLU A 508 27.30 5.72 9.43
N ASP A 509 28.57 5.29 9.42
CA ASP A 509 29.61 5.67 8.46
C ASP A 509 29.75 4.70 7.28
N VAL A 510 29.04 3.55 7.30
CA VAL A 510 29.04 2.53 6.22
C VAL A 510 28.08 2.89 5.07
N GLY A 511 27.62 4.14 5.01
CA GLY A 511 26.71 4.64 3.99
C GLY A 511 27.09 4.21 2.57
N PHE A 512 26.13 3.60 1.89
CA PHE A 512 26.08 3.29 0.45
C PHE A 512 27.43 2.98 -0.23
N VAL A 513 27.79 1.70 -0.30
CA VAL A 513 28.78 1.24 -1.28
C VAL A 513 28.11 1.25 -2.65
N GLY A 514 28.37 2.30 -3.42
CA GLY A 514 27.83 2.44 -4.78
C GLY A 514 28.23 1.29 -5.71
N LEU A 515 27.35 1.05 -6.68
CA LEU A 515 27.49 0.11 -7.79
C LEU A 515 28.93 0.08 -8.32
N ASN A 516 29.61 -1.06 -8.19
CA ASN A 516 30.84 -1.33 -8.94
C ASN A 516 30.46 -1.57 -10.41
N ILE A 517 30.31 -0.48 -11.16
CA ILE A 517 30.35 -0.51 -12.62
C ILE A 517 31.83 -0.68 -13.01
N PRO A 518 32.22 -1.72 -13.76
CA PRO A 518 33.59 -1.86 -14.21
C PRO A 518 33.94 -0.68 -15.12
N LYS A 519 34.82 0.22 -14.67
CA LYS A 519 35.30 1.33 -15.49
C LYS A 519 36.29 0.80 -16.54
N PRO A 520 36.21 1.24 -17.80
CA PRO A 520 37.22 0.91 -18.79
C PRO A 520 38.54 1.60 -18.43
N ASN A 521 39.64 0.86 -18.62
CA ASN A 521 41.01 1.25 -18.29
C ASN A 521 41.36 2.68 -18.72
N ARG A 522 41.55 3.59 -17.76
CA ARG A 522 42.23 4.87 -17.99
C ARG A 522 43.69 4.75 -17.56
N ARG A 523 44.56 4.87 -18.56
CA ARG A 523 46.02 4.91 -18.47
C ARG A 523 46.49 5.87 -17.36
N THR A 524 47.45 5.39 -16.59
CA THR A 524 48.24 6.11 -15.60
C THR A 524 48.99 7.27 -16.26
N TYR A 525 48.76 8.49 -15.77
CA TYR A 525 49.63 9.65 -16.04
C TYR A 525 50.32 10.03 -14.73
N VAL A 526 51.62 9.74 -14.64
CA VAL A 526 52.48 10.12 -13.52
C VAL A 526 52.96 11.55 -13.78
N LYS A 527 52.74 12.48 -12.85
CA LYS A 527 53.50 13.74 -12.76
C LYS A 527 53.82 14.12 -11.33
N GLY A 528 55.11 13.97 -11.00
CA GLY A 528 55.95 15.05 -10.49
C GLY A 528 55.71 15.60 -9.09
N ARG A 529 56.62 15.26 -8.17
CA ARG A 529 56.87 15.92 -6.87
C ARG A 529 57.11 17.44 -7.02
N GLY A 530 56.53 18.23 -6.12
CA GLY A 530 56.85 19.65 -5.89
C GLY A 530 56.59 20.06 -4.43
N ARG A 531 57.47 20.87 -3.85
CA ARG A 531 57.73 21.10 -2.42
C ARG A 531 56.83 22.19 -1.75
N LYS A 532 56.57 21.97 -0.44
CA LYS A 532 56.29 22.88 0.71
C LYS A 532 55.80 24.33 0.47
N VAL A 533 54.69 24.69 1.14
CA VAL A 533 54.53 25.95 1.92
C VAL A 533 53.69 25.69 3.18
N VAL A 534 54.22 26.07 4.34
CA VAL A 534 53.57 26.04 5.67
C VAL A 534 52.83 27.37 5.87
N ARG A 535 51.56 27.33 6.31
CA ARG A 535 50.90 28.49 6.93
C ARG A 535 50.14 28.04 8.18
N ARG A 536 50.59 28.59 9.31
CA ARG A 536 50.12 28.40 10.69
C ARG A 536 49.32 29.65 11.03
N ASN A 537 48.05 29.53 11.36
CA ASN A 537 47.26 30.63 11.96
C ASN A 537 46.63 30.11 13.25
N GLY A 538 47.18 30.55 14.37
CA GLY A 538 46.60 30.40 15.69
C GLY A 538 45.81 31.65 16.09
N LYS A 539 44.78 31.45 16.91
CA LYS A 539 44.34 32.40 17.93
C LYS A 539 44.17 31.60 19.22
N VAL A 540 45.00 31.93 20.20
CA VAL A 540 44.93 31.47 21.60
C VAL A 540 44.61 32.71 22.42
N ASP A 541 43.57 32.63 23.25
CA ASP A 541 43.10 33.72 24.13
C ASP A 541 43.79 33.60 25.52
N PRO A 542 44.37 34.66 26.09
CA PRO A 542 45.42 34.59 27.12
C PRO A 542 44.93 34.76 28.56
N LEU A 543 43.93 34.00 29.00
CA LEU A 543 43.42 34.06 30.41
C LEU A 543 43.47 32.72 31.18
N LYS A 544 44.30 31.77 30.76
CA LYS A 544 44.45 30.46 31.45
C LYS A 544 45.85 30.16 32.01
N THR A 545 46.56 31.17 32.49
CA THR A 545 47.72 30.94 33.37
C THR A 545 47.82 32.02 34.43
N PHE A 546 47.13 31.82 35.56
CA PHE A 546 47.58 32.35 36.84
C PHE A 546 47.67 31.19 37.84
N ASN A 547 48.91 30.78 38.09
CA ASN A 547 49.31 29.96 39.21
C ASN A 547 49.33 30.82 40.48
N ALA A 548 48.77 30.32 41.58
CA ALA A 548 49.17 30.73 42.92
C ALA A 548 49.07 29.56 43.91
N ARG A 549 50.24 28.94 44.14
CA ARG A 549 50.80 28.48 45.42
C ARG A 549 49.88 27.76 46.44
N GLY A 550 50.34 26.57 46.84
CA GLY A 550 50.51 26.29 48.27
C GLY A 550 50.22 24.86 48.73
N LYS A 551 51.30 24.10 48.96
CA LYS A 551 51.59 23.14 50.07
C LYS A 551 50.37 22.48 50.76
N GLY A 552 50.27 21.17 50.95
CA GLY A 552 51.29 20.12 51.09
C GLY A 552 50.99 19.28 52.35
N LYS A 553 51.56 18.06 52.38
CA LYS A 553 51.61 17.05 53.47
C LYS A 553 50.31 16.24 53.66
N LYS A 554 50.36 14.93 53.87
CA LYS A 554 51.48 14.01 54.17
C LYS A 554 51.11 12.61 53.69
#